data_AF-A0A2R4LB20-F1
#
_entry.id   AF-A0A2R4LB20-F1
#
_cell.length_a   1.000
_cell.length_b   1.000
_cell.length_c   1.000
_cell.angle_alpha   90.00
_cell.angle_beta   90.00
_cell.angle_gamma   90.00
#
_symmetry.space_group_name_H-M   'P 1'
#
loop_
_entity.id
_entity.type
_entity.pdbx_description
1 polymer ?
#
loop_
_entity_poly.entity_id
_entity_poly.type
_entity_poly.pdbx_seq_one_letter_code
_entity_poly.pdbx_strand_id
1 'polypeptide(L)'
;MDKNRDDHAIMANVIKSLERGYSFSSSDRAKFAQAARTHGIEDSVIEEVIDITQTISLIHLHEDRLDASDLPREQKKTMHAELQKSIDENLEVLKKIINI
;
A
#
# COMPACT_ATOMS: atom_id res chain seq x y z
N MET A 1 -25.50 -10.50 -5.35
CA MET A 1 -24.45 -9.50 -5.14
C MET A 1 -23.63 -9.43 -6.41
N ASP A 2 -23.40 -8.23 -6.91
CA ASP A 2 -22.64 -8.01 -8.14
C ASP A 2 -21.16 -8.23 -7.79
N LYS A 3 -20.58 -9.36 -8.21
CA LYS A 3 -19.22 -9.77 -7.80
C LYS A 3 -18.21 -8.63 -8.00
N ASN A 4 -18.34 -7.91 -9.12
CA ASN A 4 -17.50 -6.76 -9.43
C ASN A 4 -17.57 -5.67 -8.35
N ARG A 5 -18.74 -5.40 -7.76
CA ARG A 5 -18.87 -4.34 -6.74
C ARG A 5 -18.14 -4.70 -5.45
N ASP A 6 -18.13 -5.97 -5.07
CA ASP A 6 -17.51 -6.43 -3.83
C ASP A 6 -15.97 -6.50 -3.97
N ASP A 7 -15.47 -6.84 -5.16
CA ASP A 7 -14.02 -6.86 -5.47
C ASP A 7 -13.43 -5.44 -5.37
N HIS A 8 -14.10 -4.45 -5.98
CA HIS A 8 -13.70 -3.04 -5.89
C HIS A 8 -13.76 -2.54 -4.44
N ALA A 9 -14.71 -3.01 -3.63
CA ALA A 9 -14.82 -2.61 -2.22
C ALA A 9 -13.66 -3.14 -1.37
N ILE A 10 -13.24 -4.40 -1.58
CA ILE A 10 -12.08 -4.98 -0.89
C ILE A 10 -10.82 -4.18 -1.21
N MET A 11 -10.61 -3.91 -2.50
CA MET A 11 -9.43 -3.19 -2.97
C MET A 11 -9.43 -1.70 -2.57
N ALA A 12 -10.57 -1.03 -2.60
CA ALA A 12 -10.69 0.36 -2.14
C ALA A 12 -10.40 0.51 -0.64
N ASN A 13 -10.73 -0.50 0.18
CA ASN A 13 -10.39 -0.51 1.59
C ASN A 13 -8.88 -0.63 1.83
N VAL A 14 -8.16 -1.35 0.97
CA VAL A 14 -6.69 -1.41 1.00
C VAL A 14 -6.11 -0.03 0.72
N ILE A 15 -6.50 0.62 -0.38
CA ILE A 15 -6.04 1.99 -0.73
C ILE A 15 -6.29 2.95 0.43
N LYS A 16 -7.52 3.01 0.96
CA LYS A 16 -7.87 3.92 2.06
C LYS A 16 -7.06 3.67 3.34
N SER A 17 -6.66 2.43 3.58
CA SER A 17 -5.84 2.08 4.74
C SER A 17 -4.41 2.59 4.56
N LEU A 18 -3.85 2.44 3.35
CA LEU A 18 -2.52 2.94 3.00
C LEU A 18 -2.46 4.48 3.00
N GLU A 19 -3.48 5.17 2.46
CA GLU A 19 -3.59 6.63 2.50
C GLU A 19 -3.60 7.20 3.94
N ARG A 20 -4.00 6.38 4.91
CA ARG A 20 -4.01 6.73 6.34
C ARG A 20 -2.71 6.32 7.06
N GLY A 21 -1.71 5.82 6.34
CA GLY A 21 -0.46 5.34 6.91
C GLY A 21 -0.59 4.02 7.68
N TYR A 22 -1.65 3.23 7.46
CA TYR A 22 -1.82 1.97 8.16
C TYR A 22 -0.87 0.91 7.59
N SER A 23 -0.11 0.25 8.48
CA SER A 23 0.79 -0.83 8.10
C SER A 23 0.02 -2.14 7.93
N PHE A 24 0.29 -2.87 6.83
CA PHE A 24 -0.32 -4.17 6.58
C PHE A 24 0.47 -5.28 7.29
N SER A 25 -0.08 -5.80 8.39
CA SER A 25 0.54 -6.93 9.08
C SER A 25 0.54 -8.19 8.22
N SER A 26 1.31 -9.21 8.62
CA SER A 26 1.24 -10.53 7.98
C SER A 26 -0.17 -11.12 8.07
N SER A 27 -0.90 -10.87 9.17
CA SER A 27 -2.28 -11.30 9.31
C SER A 27 -3.23 -10.56 8.39
N ASP A 28 -3.05 -9.26 8.17
CA ASP A 28 -3.93 -8.47 7.31
C ASP A 28 -3.76 -8.87 5.85
N ARG A 29 -2.52 -9.13 5.42
CA ARG A 29 -2.21 -9.68 4.09
C ARG A 29 -2.84 -11.05 3.87
N ALA A 30 -2.78 -11.95 4.86
CA ALA A 30 -3.41 -13.26 4.77
C ALA A 30 -4.95 -13.16 4.66
N LYS A 31 -5.57 -12.27 5.45
CA LYS A 31 -7.02 -12.00 5.38
C LYS A 31 -7.42 -11.39 4.04
N PHE A 32 -6.63 -10.44 3.53
CA PHE A 32 -6.82 -9.85 2.21
C PHE A 32 -6.74 -10.92 1.11
N ALA A 33 -5.68 -11.72 1.08
CA ALA A 33 -5.52 -12.77 0.07
C ALA A 33 -6.68 -13.79 0.11
N GLN A 34 -7.12 -14.18 1.30
CA GLN A 34 -8.26 -15.08 1.45
C GLN A 34 -9.56 -14.46 0.92
N ALA A 35 -9.83 -13.20 1.26
CA ALA A 35 -10.99 -12.47 0.77
C ALA A 35 -10.92 -12.33 -0.76
N ALA A 36 -9.80 -11.86 -1.29
CA ALA A 36 -9.60 -11.64 -2.72
C ALA A 36 -9.75 -12.94 -3.55
N ARG A 37 -9.24 -14.07 -3.06
CA ARG A 37 -9.45 -15.39 -3.70
C ARG A 37 -10.92 -15.82 -3.68
N THR A 38 -11.62 -15.60 -2.57
CA THR A 38 -13.06 -15.90 -2.46
C THR A 38 -13.87 -15.13 -3.50
N HIS A 39 -13.38 -13.95 -3.85
CA HIS A 39 -13.92 -13.04 -4.84
C HIS A 39 -13.48 -13.33 -6.28
N GLY A 40 -12.54 -14.28 -6.47
CA GLY A 40 -12.08 -14.70 -7.79
C GLY A 40 -10.99 -13.81 -8.40
N ILE A 41 -10.35 -12.97 -7.59
CA ILE A 41 -9.19 -12.18 -8.01
C ILE A 41 -8.00 -13.12 -8.22
N GLU A 42 -7.27 -12.91 -9.32
CA GLU A 42 -6.10 -13.72 -9.67
C GLU A 42 -5.00 -13.60 -8.62
N ASP A 43 -4.33 -14.71 -8.32
CA ASP A 43 -3.22 -14.74 -7.35
C ASP A 43 -2.10 -13.77 -7.73
N SER A 44 -1.83 -13.57 -9.02
CA SER A 44 -0.85 -12.58 -9.52
C SER A 44 -1.21 -11.16 -9.10
N VAL A 45 -2.48 -10.77 -9.23
CA VAL A 45 -3.00 -9.46 -8.81
C VAL A 45 -2.95 -9.33 -7.29
N ILE A 46 -3.27 -10.40 -6.55
CA ILE A 46 -3.20 -10.42 -5.09
C ILE A 46 -1.76 -10.21 -4.61
N GLU A 47 -0.81 -10.93 -5.22
CA GLU A 47 0.63 -10.80 -4.92
C GLU A 47 1.13 -9.38 -5.20
N GLU A 48 0.79 -8.81 -6.35
CA GLU A 48 1.19 -7.44 -6.71
C GLU A 48 0.63 -6.39 -5.73
N VAL A 49 -0.63 -6.50 -5.33
CA VAL A 49 -1.23 -5.62 -4.30
C VAL A 49 -0.51 -5.78 -2.97
N ILE A 50 -0.18 -7.00 -2.56
CA ILE A 50 0.56 -7.26 -1.32
C ILE A 50 1.95 -6.64 -1.38
N ASP A 51 2.68 -6.81 -2.48
CA ASP A 51 4.03 -6.27 -2.64
C ASP A 51 4.04 -4.73 -2.59
N ILE A 52 3.06 -4.09 -3.24
CA ILE A 52 2.89 -2.63 -3.19
C ILE A 52 2.57 -2.16 -1.76
N THR A 53 1.60 -2.79 -1.09
CA THR A 53 1.23 -2.42 0.29
C THR A 53 2.40 -2.56 1.26
N GLN A 54 3.23 -3.60 1.07
CA GLN A 54 4.42 -3.84 1.86
C GLN A 54 5.51 -2.80 1.56
N THR A 55 5.70 -2.44 0.30
CA THR A 55 6.64 -1.39 -0.11
C THR A 55 6.30 -0.06 0.54
N ILE A 56 5.03 0.37 0.48
CA ILE A 56 4.56 1.60 1.14
C ILE A 56 4.77 1.54 2.66
N SER A 57 4.44 0.40 3.29
CA SER A 57 4.65 0.21 4.74
C SER A 57 6.13 0.34 5.14
N LEU A 58 7.05 -0.15 4.30
CA LEU A 58 8.49 -0.03 4.53
C LEU A 58 8.99 1.39 4.32
N ILE A 59 8.40 2.14 3.41
CA ILE A 59 8.72 3.56 3.20
C ILE A 59 8.34 4.38 4.44
N HIS A 60 7.15 4.18 5.01
CA HIS A 60 6.78 4.86 6.26
C HIS A 60 7.71 4.53 7.42
N LEU A 61 8.14 3.27 7.55
CA LEU A 61 9.15 2.89 8.53
C LEU A 61 10.50 3.59 8.27
N HIS A 62 10.84 3.83 7.00
CA HIS A 62 12.03 4.60 6.63
C HIS A 62 11.87 6.06 7.05
N GLU A 63 10.71 6.68 6.84
CA GLU A 63 10.40 8.04 7.28
C GLU A 63 10.56 8.19 8.81
N ASP A 64 10.01 7.25 9.59
CA ASP A 64 10.15 7.25 11.06
C ASP A 64 11.63 7.19 11.51
N ARG A 65 12.43 6.35 10.84
CA ARG A 65 13.87 6.22 11.12
C ARG A 65 14.64 7.46 10.69
N LEU A 66 14.26 8.05 9.56
CA LEU A 66 14.83 9.28 9.04
C LEU A 66 14.57 10.44 10.02
N ASP A 67 13.37 10.53 10.56
CA ASP A 67 13.01 11.52 11.56
C ASP A 67 13.80 11.36 12.85
N ALA A 68 14.02 10.13 13.31
CA ALA A 68 14.84 9.82 14.48
C ALA A 68 16.37 10.01 14.27
N SER A 69 16.84 10.18 13.03
CA SER A 69 18.27 10.29 12.72
C SER A 69 18.87 11.66 13.10
N ASP A 70 20.19 11.74 13.17
CA ASP A 70 20.93 13.00 13.40
C ASP A 70 21.13 13.85 12.12
N LEU A 71 20.46 13.51 11.02
CA LEU A 71 20.64 14.21 9.75
C LEU A 71 20.18 15.68 9.83
N PRO A 72 20.83 16.59 9.09
CA PRO A 72 20.37 17.97 8.97
C PRO A 72 18.95 18.05 8.42
N ARG A 73 18.18 19.03 8.92
CA ARG A 73 16.78 19.25 8.51
C ARG A 73 16.58 19.30 7.00
N GLU A 74 17.47 19.97 6.27
CA GLU A 74 17.37 20.09 4.80
C GLU A 74 17.56 18.73 4.10
N GLN A 75 18.45 17.87 4.61
CA GLN A 75 18.62 16.52 4.06
C GLN A 75 17.40 15.66 4.33
N LYS A 76 16.85 15.72 5.56
CA LYS A 76 15.59 15.02 5.89
C LYS A 76 14.46 15.46 4.97
N LYS A 77 14.32 16.77 4.72
CA LYS A 77 13.29 17.32 3.84
C LYS A 77 13.41 16.78 2.41
N THR A 78 14.62 16.73 1.86
CA THR A 78 14.86 16.16 0.52
C THR A 78 14.51 14.67 0.48
N MET A 79 14.97 13.89 1.45
CA MET A 79 14.68 12.46 1.50
C MET A 79 13.18 12.17 1.69
N HIS A 80 12.49 12.92 2.55
CA HIS A 80 11.02 12.84 2.69
C HIS A 80 10.30 13.09 1.36
N ALA A 81 10.74 14.07 0.57
CA ALA A 81 10.14 14.32 -0.75
C ALA A 81 10.35 13.15 -1.73
N GLU A 82 11.50 12.48 -1.69
CA GLU A 82 11.78 11.30 -2.50
C GLU A 82 10.96 10.09 -2.07
N LEU A 83 10.84 9.86 -0.76
CA LEU A 83 10.03 8.79 -0.19
C LEU A 83 8.54 8.99 -0.50
N GLN A 84 8.02 10.21 -0.33
CA GLN A 84 6.64 10.54 -0.69
C GLN A 84 6.37 10.33 -2.18
N LYS A 85 7.30 10.71 -3.05
CA LYS A 85 7.18 10.45 -4.50
C LYS A 85 7.06 8.95 -4.79
N SER A 86 7.84 8.12 -4.10
CA SER A 86 7.75 6.66 -4.27
C SER A 86 6.42 6.11 -3.77
N ILE A 87 5.86 6.65 -2.67
CA ILE A 87 4.51 6.30 -2.21
C ILE A 87 3.48 6.65 -3.28
N ASP A 88 3.53 7.86 -3.82
CA ASP A 88 2.57 8.34 -4.82
C ASP A 88 2.61 7.47 -6.09
N GLU A 89 3.80 7.12 -6.58
CA GLU A 89 3.98 6.22 -7.73
C GLU A 89 3.39 4.82 -7.48
N ASN A 90 3.60 4.25 -6.30
CA ASN A 90 3.05 2.96 -5.90
C ASN A 90 1.52 3.00 -5.77
N LEU A 91 0.96 4.09 -5.21
CA LEU A 91 -0.49 4.28 -5.13
C LEU A 91 -1.14 4.40 -6.51
N GLU A 92 -0.47 5.05 -7.47
CA GLU A 92 -0.95 5.14 -8.86
C GLU A 92 -0.94 3.78 -9.56
N VAL A 93 0.07 2.94 -9.33
CA VAL A 93 0.07 1.55 -9.82
C VAL A 93 -1.11 0.78 -9.21
N LEU A 94 -1.31 0.90 -7.91
CA LEU A 94 -2.39 0.24 -7.20
C LEU A 94 -3.78 0.63 -7.73
N LYS A 95 -4.03 1.93 -7.96
CA LYS A 95 -5.29 2.42 -8.56
C LYS A 95 -5.54 1.81 -9.95
N LYS A 96 -4.50 1.73 -10.79
CA LYS A 96 -4.59 1.11 -12.13
C LYS A 96 -4.92 -0.37 -12.07
N ILE A 97 -4.32 -1.11 -11.14
CA ILE A 97 -4.62 -2.54 -10.92
C ILE A 97 -6.10 -2.72 -10.55
N ILE A 98 -6.61 -1.83 -9.70
CA ILE A 98 -7.97 -1.91 -9.16
C ILE A 98 -8.99 -1.28 -10.12
N ASN A 99 -8.52 -0.62 -11.19
CA ASN A 99 -9.34 0.10 -12.16
C ASN A 99 -10.25 1.17 -11.50
N ILE A 100 -9.70 1.87 -10.48
CA ILE A 100 -10.31 3.02 -9.79
C ILE A 100 -9.74 4.33 -10.33
#